data_AF-A0A397SVX7-F1
#
_entry.id   AF-A0A397SVX7-F1
#
_cell.length_a   1.000
_cell.length_b   1.000
_cell.length_c   1.000
_cell.angle_alpha   90.00
_cell.angle_beta   90.00
_cell.angle_gamma   90.00
#
_symmetry.space_group_name_H-M   'P 1'
#
loop_
_entity.id
_entity.type
_entity.pdbx_description
1 polymer ?
#
loop_
_entity_poly.entity_id
_entity_poly.type
_entity_poly.pdbx_seq_one_letter_code
_entity_poly.pdbx_strand_id
1 'polypeptide(L)'
;MDTLKSLPIWPVHSSENKFIDATSGKLLTYKLPSFFSFYQETKFYRRDNESDFNTLIKLGTTSVDELEYVKNHIIPPLFTLCLEPSQEYINFLQSVLSLGNQEIEQCLKCYPVIPNKSLTTFVKVETLYDKSFRNILDHNDKFLLPELQNNSVCLEALKRMGLKYYQAPHRPNYVLQKDALLISLLNQLSRQSDNRYNDVIFIFDGGKELRANSYVLSAASKKFEQMLCDNSNSPIEIEFRQDIFLVFLQLLYGQSLKDAINPILCKASDFETEQKFETYYISFLIDLLKLSVIYEVDSPRIEIEDAIIECQCVSVHNLCKILECLERFDVQQRLRNFYKQLIELNESFINEQLSELRTEISRMSQLVHSINK
;
A
#
# COMPACT_ATOMS: atom_id res chain seq x y z
N MET A 1 -53.35 6.06 -18.64
CA MET A 1 -52.23 6.97 -18.35
C MET A 1 -52.74 8.38 -18.05
N ASP A 2 -53.55 8.99 -18.93
CA ASP A 2 -53.99 10.38 -18.75
C ASP A 2 -54.84 10.62 -17.50
N THR A 3 -55.72 9.67 -17.14
CA THR A 3 -56.48 9.74 -15.88
C THR A 3 -55.56 9.75 -14.65
N LEU A 4 -54.49 8.95 -14.66
CA LEU A 4 -53.52 8.90 -13.56
C LEU A 4 -52.68 10.18 -13.47
N LYS A 5 -52.43 10.86 -14.60
CA LYS A 5 -51.70 12.13 -14.62
C LYS A 5 -52.44 13.23 -13.88
N SER A 6 -53.76 13.28 -13.99
CA SER A 6 -54.60 14.33 -13.41
C SER A 6 -55.07 14.07 -11.97
N LEU A 7 -54.84 12.88 -11.41
CA LEU A 7 -55.33 12.52 -10.08
C LEU A 7 -54.42 13.09 -8.97
N PRO A 8 -54.97 13.81 -7.97
CA PRO A 8 -54.20 14.37 -6.86
C PRO A 8 -53.91 13.31 -5.79
N ILE A 9 -53.13 12.29 -6.16
CA ILE A 9 -52.81 11.14 -5.32
C ILE A 9 -51.32 11.08 -4.97
N TRP A 10 -50.50 12.01 -5.48
CA TRP A 10 -49.05 11.97 -5.33
C TRP A 10 -48.61 12.87 -4.17
N PRO A 11 -47.98 12.30 -3.12
CA PRO A 11 -47.61 13.05 -1.92
C PRO A 11 -46.46 14.02 -2.19
N VAL A 12 -46.52 15.21 -1.59
CA VAL A 12 -45.44 16.22 -1.65
C VAL A 12 -44.80 16.49 -0.30
N HIS A 13 -43.57 16.99 -0.31
CA HIS A 13 -42.90 17.51 0.88
C HIS A 13 -43.58 18.81 1.33
N SER A 14 -44.41 18.70 2.36
CA SER A 14 -45.23 19.76 2.95
C SER A 14 -45.45 19.43 4.43
N SER A 15 -45.59 20.45 5.28
CA SER A 15 -45.94 20.30 6.70
C SER A 15 -47.27 19.58 6.90
N GLU A 16 -48.19 19.74 5.94
CA GLU A 16 -49.45 19.00 5.86
C GLU A 16 -49.36 17.87 4.82
N ASN A 17 -50.12 16.78 5.01
CA ASN A 17 -50.24 15.69 4.04
C ASN A 17 -51.02 16.16 2.80
N LYS A 18 -50.29 16.83 1.90
CA LYS A 18 -50.79 17.39 0.65
C LYS A 18 -50.49 16.43 -0.49
N PHE A 19 -51.48 16.23 -1.35
CA PHE A 19 -51.37 15.42 -2.56
C PHE A 19 -51.71 16.28 -3.78
N ILE A 20 -50.94 16.14 -4.85
CA ILE A 20 -51.14 16.87 -6.11
C ILE A 20 -51.12 15.91 -7.30
N ASP A 21 -51.57 16.39 -8.46
CA ASP A 21 -51.51 15.63 -9.71
C ASP A 21 -50.05 15.47 -10.19
N ALA A 22 -49.78 14.57 -11.14
CA ALA A 22 -48.41 14.23 -11.57
C ALA A 22 -47.71 15.33 -12.40
N THR A 23 -48.46 16.34 -12.85
CA THR A 23 -47.95 17.40 -13.75
C THR A 23 -47.69 18.72 -13.04
N SER A 24 -48.32 18.94 -11.87
CA SER A 24 -48.21 20.18 -11.10
C SER A 24 -46.93 20.29 -10.25
N GLY A 25 -46.22 19.19 -10.01
CA GLY A 25 -45.05 19.13 -9.14
C GLY A 25 -43.72 18.91 -9.86
N LYS A 26 -42.67 18.84 -9.05
CA LYS A 26 -41.28 18.62 -9.46
C LYS A 26 -40.73 17.37 -8.79
N LEU A 27 -39.92 16.60 -9.50
CA LEU A 27 -39.31 15.38 -9.00
C LEU A 27 -37.80 15.55 -8.88
N LEU A 28 -37.27 15.46 -7.66
CA LEU A 28 -35.82 15.53 -7.43
C LEU A 28 -35.18 14.17 -7.74
N THR A 29 -34.06 14.16 -8.46
CA THR A 29 -33.30 12.95 -8.82
C THR A 29 -32.84 12.15 -7.60
N TYR A 30 -32.58 10.85 -7.78
CA TYR A 30 -32.20 9.93 -6.69
C TYR A 30 -30.80 10.14 -6.11
N LYS A 31 -29.91 10.92 -6.75
CA LYS A 31 -28.53 11.01 -6.24
C LYS A 31 -28.45 11.77 -4.93
N LEU A 32 -29.39 12.67 -4.65
CA LEU A 32 -29.42 13.42 -3.40
C LEU A 32 -30.24 12.66 -2.33
N PRO A 33 -29.62 12.13 -1.26
CA PRO A 33 -30.32 11.27 -0.30
C PRO A 33 -31.26 12.04 0.63
N SER A 34 -31.02 13.33 0.90
CA SER A 34 -31.87 14.16 1.76
C SER A 34 -32.56 15.28 0.99
N PHE A 35 -33.87 15.44 1.22
CA PHE A 35 -34.64 16.59 0.76
C PHE A 35 -34.59 17.69 1.82
N PHE A 36 -34.48 18.95 1.40
CA PHE A 36 -34.53 20.09 2.31
C PHE A 36 -35.15 21.31 1.63
N SER A 37 -36.01 22.04 2.33
CA SER A 37 -36.60 23.27 1.83
C SER A 37 -36.71 24.29 2.95
N PHE A 38 -36.45 25.56 2.61
CA PHE A 38 -36.72 26.68 3.50
C PHE A 38 -38.20 27.08 3.53
N TYR A 39 -38.97 26.66 2.53
CA TYR A 39 -40.42 26.88 2.47
C TYR A 39 -41.18 25.71 3.09
N GLN A 40 -42.18 26.01 3.92
CA GLN A 40 -43.09 25.02 4.51
C GLN A 40 -43.94 24.30 3.47
N GLU A 41 -44.32 25.00 2.40
CA GLU A 41 -45.02 24.42 1.27
C GLU A 41 -44.08 24.25 0.08
N THR A 42 -43.98 23.02 -0.43
CA THR A 42 -43.24 22.74 -1.66
C THR A 42 -44.09 21.91 -2.60
N LYS A 43 -43.79 22.03 -3.90
CA LYS A 43 -44.38 21.16 -4.94
C LYS A 43 -43.43 20.02 -5.32
N PHE A 44 -42.50 19.64 -4.43
CA PHE A 44 -41.61 18.52 -4.66
C PHE A 44 -42.24 17.24 -4.14
N TYR A 45 -42.30 16.20 -4.98
CA TYR A 45 -42.86 14.90 -4.58
C TYR A 45 -41.99 14.22 -3.52
N ARG A 46 -42.63 13.48 -2.62
CA ARG A 46 -41.93 12.60 -1.68
C ARG A 46 -41.34 11.41 -2.43
N ARG A 47 -40.20 10.92 -1.94
CA ARG A 47 -39.47 9.78 -2.52
C ARG A 47 -39.50 8.56 -1.60
N ASP A 48 -40.64 8.34 -0.96
CA ASP A 48 -40.82 7.29 0.06
C ASP A 48 -40.79 5.88 -0.56
N ASN A 49 -41.07 5.75 -1.86
CA ASN A 49 -41.19 4.49 -2.58
C ASN A 49 -40.62 4.59 -4.01
N GLU A 50 -39.78 3.62 -4.40
CA GLU A 50 -39.16 3.54 -5.73
C GLU A 50 -40.17 3.31 -6.86
N SER A 51 -41.23 2.54 -6.59
CA SER A 51 -42.30 2.30 -7.56
C SER A 51 -43.04 3.59 -7.93
N ASP A 52 -43.29 4.46 -6.95
CA ASP A 52 -44.02 5.71 -7.16
C ASP A 52 -43.19 6.72 -7.95
N PHE A 53 -41.89 6.80 -7.64
CA PHE A 53 -40.94 7.62 -8.42
C PHE A 53 -40.86 7.19 -9.88
N ASN A 54 -40.68 5.89 -10.14
CA ASN A 54 -40.61 5.36 -11.50
C ASN A 54 -41.93 5.59 -12.26
N THR A 55 -43.06 5.59 -11.55
CA THR A 55 -44.37 5.91 -12.13
C THR A 55 -44.48 7.38 -12.49
N LEU A 56 -44.05 8.31 -11.60
CA LEU A 56 -44.03 9.75 -11.89
C LEU A 56 -43.14 10.08 -13.09
N ILE A 57 -41.97 9.45 -13.22
CA ILE A 57 -41.13 9.60 -14.43
C ILE A 57 -41.88 9.16 -15.69
N LYS A 58 -42.53 7.99 -15.68
CA LYS A 58 -43.32 7.49 -16.82
C LYS A 58 -44.51 8.39 -17.16
N LEU A 59 -45.05 9.10 -16.18
CA LEU A 59 -46.14 10.06 -16.36
C LEU A 59 -45.68 11.40 -16.95
N GLY A 60 -44.36 11.62 -17.09
CA GLY A 60 -43.78 12.82 -17.67
C GLY A 60 -43.65 13.98 -16.68
N THR A 61 -43.55 13.68 -15.38
CA THR A 61 -43.29 14.67 -14.35
C THR A 61 -41.96 15.39 -14.60
N THR A 62 -41.92 16.70 -14.38
CA THR A 62 -40.70 17.51 -14.54
C THR A 62 -39.65 17.09 -13.51
N SER A 63 -38.54 16.52 -13.98
CA SER A 63 -37.39 16.19 -13.14
C SER A 63 -36.49 17.40 -12.96
N VAL A 64 -35.96 17.58 -11.75
CA VAL A 64 -34.97 18.62 -11.40
C VAL A 64 -33.72 17.91 -10.94
N ASP A 65 -32.58 18.22 -11.56
CA ASP A 65 -31.28 17.70 -11.14
C ASP A 65 -30.74 18.42 -9.89
N GLU A 66 -29.65 17.89 -9.32
CA GLU A 66 -29.11 18.40 -8.06
C GLU A 66 -28.57 19.83 -8.17
N LEU A 67 -27.97 20.19 -9.32
CA LEU A 67 -27.42 21.52 -9.55
C LEU A 67 -28.53 22.54 -9.72
N GLU A 68 -29.54 22.23 -10.55
CA GLU A 68 -30.71 23.06 -10.74
C GLU A 68 -31.45 23.27 -9.40
N TYR A 69 -31.57 22.20 -8.61
CA TYR A 69 -32.19 22.26 -7.29
C TYR A 69 -31.44 23.20 -6.35
N VAL A 70 -30.14 23.02 -6.18
CA VAL A 70 -29.32 23.88 -5.32
C VAL A 70 -29.40 25.35 -5.78
N LYS A 71 -29.23 25.59 -7.09
CA LYS A 71 -29.17 26.92 -7.67
C LYS A 71 -30.49 27.68 -7.61
N ASN A 72 -31.62 27.01 -7.87
CA ASN A 72 -32.91 27.67 -8.04
C ASN A 72 -33.81 27.55 -6.81
N HIS A 73 -33.57 26.58 -5.92
CA HIS A 73 -34.46 26.30 -4.80
C HIS A 73 -33.80 26.43 -3.42
N ILE A 74 -32.47 26.35 -3.32
CA ILE A 74 -31.75 26.46 -2.04
C ILE A 74 -31.06 27.81 -1.87
N ILE A 75 -30.33 28.26 -2.89
CA ILE A 75 -29.56 29.50 -2.83
C ILE A 75 -30.47 30.74 -2.69
N PRO A 76 -31.54 30.94 -3.50
CA PRO A 76 -32.31 32.18 -3.44
C PRO A 76 -32.95 32.47 -2.06
N PRO A 77 -33.58 31.49 -1.38
CA PRO A 77 -34.18 31.72 -0.07
C PRO A 77 -33.21 32.24 1.00
N LEU A 78 -31.95 31.83 0.95
CA LEU A 78 -30.92 32.27 1.90
C LEU A 78 -30.70 33.78 1.90
N PHE A 79 -30.95 34.44 0.76
CA PHE A 79 -30.80 35.90 0.61
C PHE A 79 -32.10 36.66 0.84
N THR A 80 -33.25 36.00 0.75
CA THR A 80 -34.56 36.66 0.84
C THR A 80 -35.19 36.55 2.22
N LEU A 81 -34.85 35.52 3.01
CA LEU A 81 -35.59 35.18 4.23
C LEU A 81 -34.81 35.41 5.54
N CYS A 82 -33.57 35.92 5.50
CA CYS A 82 -32.71 36.13 6.69
C CYS A 82 -32.74 34.94 7.67
N LEU A 83 -32.40 33.76 7.16
CA LEU A 83 -32.55 32.50 7.88
C LEU A 83 -31.32 32.19 8.74
N GLU A 84 -31.55 31.54 9.87
CA GLU A 84 -30.49 30.94 10.67
C GLU A 84 -30.21 29.50 10.17
N PRO A 85 -28.94 29.06 10.19
CA PRO A 85 -28.60 27.68 9.90
C PRO A 85 -29.28 26.67 10.83
N SER A 86 -29.99 25.70 10.26
CA SER A 86 -30.60 24.59 11.00
C SER A 86 -29.81 23.30 10.87
N GLN A 87 -29.99 22.36 11.81
CA GLN A 87 -29.37 21.04 11.72
C GLN A 87 -29.82 20.27 10.46
N GLU A 88 -31.08 20.43 10.05
CA GLU A 88 -31.60 19.83 8.82
C GLU A 88 -30.86 20.35 7.57
N TYR A 89 -30.56 21.65 7.53
CA TYR A 89 -29.76 22.24 6.46
C TYR A 89 -28.33 21.69 6.45
N ILE A 90 -27.70 21.51 7.62
CA ILE A 90 -26.35 20.94 7.72
C ILE A 90 -26.33 19.51 7.16
N ASN A 91 -27.32 18.69 7.52
CA ASN A 91 -27.46 17.33 7.01
C ASN A 91 -27.67 17.32 5.49
N PHE A 92 -28.47 18.25 4.97
CA PHE A 92 -28.62 18.46 3.53
C PHE A 92 -27.31 18.85 2.86
N LEU A 93 -26.60 19.83 3.40
CA LEU A 93 -25.34 20.32 2.85
C LEU A 93 -24.27 19.21 2.83
N GLN A 94 -24.20 18.38 3.87
CA GLN A 94 -23.34 17.20 3.88
C GLN A 94 -23.66 16.25 2.72
N SER A 95 -24.94 15.96 2.49
CA SER A 95 -25.38 15.13 1.36
C SER A 95 -24.98 15.73 0.01
N VAL A 96 -25.16 17.04 -0.16
CA VAL A 96 -24.79 17.76 -1.39
C VAL A 96 -23.27 17.70 -1.62
N LEU A 97 -22.46 18.03 -0.61
CA LEU A 97 -21.00 18.02 -0.72
C LEU A 97 -20.44 16.60 -0.93
N SER A 98 -21.11 15.58 -0.37
CA SER A 98 -20.71 14.19 -0.53
C SER A 98 -20.91 13.66 -1.96
N LEU A 99 -21.67 14.36 -2.81
CA LEU A 99 -21.77 14.03 -4.24
C LEU A 99 -20.45 14.23 -5.00
N GLY A 100 -19.55 15.08 -4.48
CA GLY A 100 -18.30 15.44 -5.17
C GLY A 100 -18.51 16.10 -6.52
N ASN A 101 -19.69 16.69 -6.75
CA ASN A 101 -20.02 17.36 -8.01
C ASN A 101 -19.38 18.76 -8.05
N GLN A 102 -18.35 18.90 -8.88
CA GLN A 102 -17.58 20.13 -8.99
C GLN A 102 -18.40 21.34 -9.47
N GLU A 103 -19.44 21.15 -10.29
CA GLU A 103 -20.28 22.27 -10.74
C GLU A 103 -21.10 22.84 -9.58
N ILE A 104 -21.60 21.97 -8.71
CA ILE A 104 -22.30 22.39 -7.48
C ILE A 104 -21.31 23.09 -6.54
N GLU A 105 -20.10 22.56 -6.37
CA GLU A 105 -19.04 23.18 -5.57
C GLU A 105 -18.70 24.59 -6.07
N GLN A 106 -18.53 24.79 -7.38
CA GLN A 106 -18.29 26.12 -7.96
C GLN A 106 -19.49 27.05 -7.80
N CYS A 107 -20.71 26.52 -7.88
CA CYS A 107 -21.91 27.30 -7.61
C CYS A 107 -21.93 27.78 -6.15
N LEU A 108 -21.82 26.87 -5.19
CA LEU A 108 -21.85 27.15 -3.75
C LEU A 108 -20.72 28.11 -3.33
N LYS A 109 -19.54 27.98 -3.93
CA LYS A 109 -18.37 28.85 -3.67
C LYS A 109 -18.69 30.35 -3.82
N CYS A 110 -19.56 30.69 -4.76
CA CYS A 110 -19.90 32.09 -5.06
C CYS A 110 -20.81 32.75 -4.01
N TYR A 111 -21.45 31.97 -3.14
CA TYR A 111 -22.52 32.44 -2.25
C TYR A 111 -22.20 32.17 -0.77
N PRO A 112 -22.65 33.03 0.16
CA PRO A 112 -22.64 32.73 1.59
C PRO A 112 -23.68 31.65 1.92
N VAL A 113 -23.30 30.39 1.79
CA VAL A 113 -24.15 29.20 1.99
C VAL A 113 -23.61 28.26 3.05
N ILE A 114 -22.39 28.48 3.55
CA ILE A 114 -21.78 27.62 4.55
C ILE A 114 -22.09 28.18 5.94
N PRO A 115 -22.74 27.42 6.83
CA PRO A 115 -22.96 27.89 8.19
C PRO A 115 -21.65 28.11 8.94
N ASN A 116 -21.57 29.18 9.72
CA ASN A 116 -20.45 29.40 10.64
C ASN A 116 -20.53 28.44 11.85
N LYS A 117 -19.43 28.32 12.61
CA LYS A 117 -19.35 27.41 13.76
C LYS A 117 -20.44 27.62 14.82
N SER A 118 -20.85 28.86 15.07
CA SER A 118 -21.87 29.17 16.07
C SER A 118 -23.30 29.11 15.53
N LEU A 119 -23.49 28.73 14.26
CA LEU A 119 -24.81 28.61 13.61
C LEU A 119 -25.64 29.90 13.63
N THR A 120 -24.98 31.06 13.63
CA THR A 120 -25.65 32.36 13.64
C THR A 120 -25.83 32.94 12.25
N THR A 121 -25.01 32.53 11.27
CA THR A 121 -25.09 33.07 9.91
C THR A 121 -24.47 32.14 8.87
N PHE A 122 -24.83 32.37 7.62
CA PHE A 122 -24.18 31.75 6.47
C PHE A 122 -23.05 32.64 5.94
N VAL A 123 -21.91 32.04 5.65
CA VAL A 123 -20.71 32.74 5.18
C VAL A 123 -20.16 32.07 3.92
N LYS A 124 -19.28 32.80 3.20
CA LYS A 124 -18.52 32.22 2.10
C LYS A 124 -17.44 31.31 2.66
N VAL A 125 -17.19 30.19 1.98
CA VAL A 125 -16.19 29.19 2.40
C VAL A 125 -14.78 29.76 2.55
N GLU A 126 -14.38 30.73 1.71
CA GLU A 126 -13.05 31.39 1.74
C GLU A 126 -12.81 32.23 3.00
N THR A 127 -13.87 32.54 3.74
CA THR A 127 -13.79 33.29 4.99
C THR A 127 -13.54 32.37 6.19
N LEU A 128 -13.70 31.05 6.00
CA LEU A 128 -13.58 30.04 7.04
C LEU A 128 -12.18 29.40 7.09
N TYR A 129 -11.83 28.91 8.27
CA TYR A 129 -10.62 28.15 8.57
C TYR A 129 -10.99 26.74 9.06
N ASP A 130 -10.17 25.76 8.74
CA ASP A 130 -10.28 24.42 9.32
C ASP A 130 -9.66 24.35 10.74
N LYS A 131 -9.72 23.17 11.38
CA LYS A 131 -9.17 22.98 12.73
C LYS A 131 -7.67 23.19 12.86
N SER A 132 -6.90 23.21 11.76
CA SER A 132 -5.44 23.36 11.82
C SER A 132 -5.01 24.75 12.32
N PHE A 133 -5.87 25.75 12.22
CA PHE A 133 -5.63 27.12 12.69
C PHE A 133 -6.08 27.38 14.14
N ARG A 134 -6.56 26.37 14.88
CA ARG A 134 -7.12 26.55 16.24
C ARG A 134 -6.14 27.19 17.23
N ASN A 135 -4.84 27.03 17.04
CA ASN A 135 -3.81 27.61 17.91
C ASN A 135 -3.40 29.04 17.50
N ILE A 136 -3.93 29.56 16.39
CA ILE A 136 -3.49 30.83 15.78
C ILE A 136 -4.61 31.88 15.85
N LEU A 137 -5.88 31.47 15.81
CA LEU A 137 -7.04 32.37 15.75
C LEU A 137 -7.96 32.14 16.94
N ASP A 138 -8.34 33.23 17.62
CA ASP A 138 -9.22 33.23 18.80
C ASP A 138 -10.70 33.51 18.44
N HIS A 139 -11.09 33.39 17.16
CA HIS A 139 -12.42 33.75 16.69
C HIS A 139 -13.18 32.52 16.22
N ASN A 140 -14.00 31.96 17.13
CA ASN A 140 -14.74 30.71 16.88
C ASN A 140 -15.60 30.75 15.62
N ASP A 141 -16.21 31.89 15.28
CA ASP A 141 -17.10 32.03 14.11
C ASP A 141 -16.39 31.99 12.76
N LYS A 142 -15.06 32.13 12.75
CA LYS A 142 -14.27 31.98 11.53
C LYS A 142 -13.89 30.52 11.26
N PHE A 143 -14.26 29.58 12.13
CA PHE A 143 -13.96 28.16 11.91
C PHE A 143 -15.12 27.44 11.24
N LEU A 144 -14.81 26.42 10.44
CA LEU A 144 -15.80 25.50 9.90
C LEU A 144 -16.43 24.67 11.02
N LEU A 145 -17.69 24.25 10.84
CA LEU A 145 -18.40 23.38 11.77
C LEU A 145 -17.76 21.98 11.90
N PRO A 146 -17.76 21.37 13.11
CA PRO A 146 -17.27 20.02 13.32
C PRO A 146 -17.93 18.97 12.42
N GLU A 147 -19.23 19.08 12.16
CA GLU A 147 -20.03 18.18 11.34
C GLU A 147 -19.50 18.12 9.89
N LEU A 148 -19.08 19.27 9.35
CA LEU A 148 -18.48 19.37 8.02
C LEU A 148 -16.99 19.03 8.03
N GLN A 149 -16.27 19.31 9.12
CA GLN A 149 -14.85 18.98 9.28
C GLN A 149 -14.57 17.48 9.46
N ASN A 150 -15.47 16.77 10.16
CA ASN A 150 -15.27 15.36 10.51
C ASN A 150 -15.60 14.42 9.34
N ASN A 151 -16.35 14.89 8.34
CA ASN A 151 -16.57 14.17 7.09
C ASN A 151 -15.46 14.53 6.09
N SER A 152 -14.59 13.56 5.78
CA SER A 152 -13.44 13.76 4.90
C SER A 152 -13.83 14.21 3.49
N VAL A 153 -14.94 13.69 2.94
CA VAL A 153 -15.43 14.04 1.61
C VAL A 153 -15.89 15.51 1.58
N CYS A 154 -16.66 15.92 2.59
CA CYS A 154 -17.10 17.31 2.74
C CYS A 154 -15.90 18.25 2.92
N LEU A 155 -14.93 17.87 3.74
CA LEU A 155 -13.73 18.68 3.98
C LEU A 155 -12.93 18.91 2.69
N GLU A 156 -12.72 17.87 1.88
CA GLU A 156 -12.02 18.00 0.61
C GLU A 156 -12.79 18.86 -0.41
N ALA A 157 -14.12 18.73 -0.47
CA ALA A 157 -14.96 19.62 -1.28
C ALA A 157 -14.81 21.08 -0.86
N LEU A 158 -14.89 21.36 0.45
CA LEU A 158 -14.74 22.72 0.97
C LEU A 158 -13.34 23.29 0.74
N LYS A 159 -12.28 22.46 0.80
CA LYS A 159 -10.91 22.86 0.42
C LYS A 159 -10.84 23.29 -1.05
N ARG A 160 -11.43 22.52 -1.97
CA ARG A 160 -11.51 22.90 -3.41
C ARG A 160 -12.29 24.20 -3.62
N MET A 161 -13.30 24.44 -2.80
CA MET A 161 -14.09 25.68 -2.85
C MET A 161 -13.34 26.90 -2.25
N GLY A 162 -12.26 26.69 -1.49
CA GLY A 162 -11.41 27.78 -0.97
C GLY A 162 -11.34 27.88 0.56
N LEU A 163 -11.79 26.86 1.30
CA LEU A 163 -11.58 26.79 2.76
C LEU A 163 -10.10 26.99 3.09
N LYS A 164 -9.79 27.85 4.06
CA LYS A 164 -8.41 28.03 4.50
C LYS A 164 -7.99 26.86 5.39
N TYR A 165 -6.99 26.12 4.95
CA TYR A 165 -6.37 25.05 5.73
C TYR A 165 -4.86 25.25 5.76
N TYR A 166 -4.22 24.86 6.87
CA TYR A 166 -2.77 24.86 6.96
C TYR A 166 -2.26 23.64 6.21
N GLN A 167 -1.82 23.85 4.97
CA GLN A 167 -0.97 22.89 4.31
C GLN A 167 0.43 23.10 4.85
N ALA A 168 0.90 22.19 5.71
CA ALA A 168 2.32 22.18 6.06
C ALA A 168 3.12 22.25 4.75
N PRO A 169 4.18 23.08 4.67
CA PRO A 169 4.96 23.20 3.45
C PRO A 169 5.34 21.80 2.98
N HIS A 170 5.06 21.52 1.71
CA HIS A 170 5.35 20.25 1.09
C HIS A 170 6.85 19.98 1.32
N ARG A 171 7.19 19.10 2.27
CA ARG A 171 8.59 18.71 2.44
C ARG A 171 8.98 18.03 1.13
N PRO A 172 10.06 18.45 0.45
CA PRO A 172 10.55 17.69 -0.68
C PRO A 172 10.79 16.26 -0.22
N ASN A 173 10.58 15.28 -1.11
CA ASN A 173 10.87 13.88 -0.87
C ASN A 173 12.38 13.73 -0.59
N TYR A 174 12.78 13.95 0.66
CA TYR A 174 14.14 13.71 1.11
C TYR A 174 14.28 12.21 1.27
N VAL A 175 15.13 11.60 0.45
CA VAL A 175 15.67 10.28 0.74
C VAL A 175 16.34 10.39 2.12
N LEU A 176 15.94 9.54 3.07
CA LEU A 176 16.54 9.56 4.39
C LEU A 176 18.04 9.30 4.24
N GLN A 177 18.87 9.96 5.06
CA GLN A 177 20.33 9.82 4.98
C GLN A 177 20.79 8.36 4.99
N LYS A 178 20.10 7.49 5.75
CA LYS A 178 20.35 6.04 5.78
C LYS A 178 20.13 5.37 4.42
N ASP A 179 19.09 5.74 3.68
CA ASP A 179 18.73 5.14 2.40
C ASP A 179 19.67 5.67 1.31
N ALA A 180 20.05 6.95 1.38
CA ALA A 180 21.06 7.52 0.50
C ALA A 180 22.44 6.86 0.69
N LEU A 181 22.84 6.60 1.94
CA LEU A 181 24.05 5.86 2.27
C LEU A 181 23.99 4.44 1.70
N LEU A 182 22.91 3.70 1.98
CA LEU A 182 22.67 2.36 1.47
C LEU A 182 22.82 2.27 -0.06
N ILE A 183 22.12 3.14 -0.79
CA ILE A 183 22.17 3.22 -2.26
C ILE A 183 23.61 3.50 -2.71
N SER A 184 24.32 4.42 -2.05
CA SER A 184 25.71 4.71 -2.38
C SER A 184 26.61 3.49 -2.17
N LEU A 185 26.46 2.75 -1.06
CA LEU A 185 27.27 1.56 -0.78
C LEU A 185 27.02 0.43 -1.79
N LEU A 186 25.77 0.18 -2.15
CA LEU A 186 25.41 -0.77 -3.20
C LEU A 186 26.01 -0.37 -4.55
N ASN A 187 25.94 0.91 -4.93
CA ASN A 187 26.57 1.40 -6.16
C ASN A 187 28.10 1.22 -6.15
N GLN A 188 28.74 1.38 -4.99
CA GLN A 188 30.17 1.11 -4.82
C GLN A 188 30.48 -0.38 -4.98
N LEU A 189 29.65 -1.27 -4.43
CA LEU A 189 29.77 -2.72 -4.63
C LEU A 189 29.63 -3.07 -6.13
N SER A 190 28.66 -2.51 -6.85
CA SER A 190 28.44 -2.80 -8.27
C SER A 190 29.59 -2.38 -9.20
N ARG A 191 30.43 -1.42 -8.80
CA ARG A 191 31.57 -0.94 -9.61
C ARG A 191 32.78 -1.89 -9.60
N GLN A 192 32.84 -2.85 -8.68
CA GLN A 192 33.87 -3.89 -8.59
C GLN A 192 35.31 -3.35 -8.80
N SER A 193 36.01 -3.76 -9.87
CA SER A 193 37.43 -3.46 -10.12
C SER A 193 37.77 -1.98 -10.29
N ASP A 194 36.78 -1.12 -10.56
CA ASP A 194 36.97 0.32 -10.71
C ASP A 194 36.87 1.08 -9.36
N ASN A 195 36.61 0.36 -8.27
CA ASN A 195 36.38 0.95 -6.96
C ASN A 195 37.58 0.81 -6.00
N ARG A 196 38.24 1.93 -5.71
CA ARG A 196 39.37 2.03 -4.78
C ARG A 196 38.99 1.91 -3.30
N TYR A 197 37.70 1.91 -2.96
CA TYR A 197 37.22 1.86 -1.58
C TYR A 197 36.94 0.43 -1.09
N ASN A 198 36.94 -0.56 -1.99
CA ASN A 198 36.77 -1.96 -1.62
C ASN A 198 38.12 -2.57 -1.24
N ASP A 199 38.25 -2.99 0.01
CA ASP A 199 39.46 -3.43 0.69
C ASP A 199 39.51 -4.96 0.94
N VAL A 200 38.43 -5.68 0.64
CA VAL A 200 38.38 -7.14 0.69
C VAL A 200 38.29 -7.70 -0.73
N ILE A 201 39.08 -8.74 -1.02
CA ILE A 201 39.11 -9.43 -2.31
C ILE A 201 38.71 -10.89 -2.09
N PHE A 202 37.70 -11.33 -2.82
CA PHE A 202 37.28 -12.73 -2.91
C PHE A 202 37.72 -13.30 -4.25
N ILE A 203 38.36 -14.47 -4.23
CA ILE A 203 38.84 -15.18 -5.43
C ILE A 203 37.99 -16.42 -5.66
N PHE A 204 37.66 -16.65 -6.93
CA PHE A 204 36.88 -17.78 -7.41
C PHE A 204 37.71 -18.61 -8.39
N ASP A 205 37.29 -19.85 -8.60
CA ASP A 205 37.85 -20.73 -9.62
C ASP A 205 37.93 -20.05 -10.99
N GLY A 206 39.09 -20.17 -11.62
CA GLY A 206 39.39 -19.49 -12.89
C GLY A 206 39.89 -18.05 -12.75
N GLY A 207 40.29 -17.62 -11.55
CA GLY A 207 40.97 -16.35 -11.31
C GLY A 207 40.06 -15.13 -11.36
N LYS A 208 38.74 -15.31 -11.22
CA LYS A 208 37.79 -14.20 -11.12
C LYS A 208 37.80 -13.64 -9.71
N GLU A 209 37.58 -12.33 -9.59
CA GLU A 209 37.57 -11.63 -8.32
C GLU A 209 36.26 -10.89 -8.07
N LEU A 210 35.84 -10.82 -6.81
CA LEU A 210 34.86 -9.84 -6.33
C LEU A 210 35.48 -9.01 -5.21
N ARG A 211 35.10 -7.74 -5.15
CA ARG A 211 35.60 -6.79 -4.15
C ARG A 211 34.47 -6.25 -3.31
N ALA A 212 34.71 -6.10 -2.00
CA ALA A 212 33.74 -5.57 -1.04
C ALA A 212 34.43 -4.71 0.04
N ASN A 213 33.63 -4.13 0.94
CA ASN A 213 34.09 -3.30 2.04
C ASN A 213 34.09 -4.11 3.35
N SER A 214 35.26 -4.20 3.99
CA SER A 214 35.47 -4.92 5.25
C SER A 214 34.51 -4.47 6.33
N TYR A 215 34.30 -3.15 6.48
CA TYR A 215 33.42 -2.61 7.52
C TYR A 215 31.95 -2.99 7.32
N VAL A 216 31.48 -3.13 6.07
CA VAL A 216 30.09 -3.57 5.81
C VAL A 216 29.95 -5.04 6.17
N LEU A 217 30.91 -5.86 5.75
CA LEU A 217 30.92 -7.29 6.04
C LEU A 217 31.01 -7.58 7.54
N SER A 218 31.93 -6.92 8.25
CA SER A 218 32.08 -7.04 9.70
C SER A 218 30.85 -6.53 10.46
N ALA A 219 30.19 -5.48 9.97
CA ALA A 219 28.94 -5.00 10.56
C ALA A 219 27.77 -5.96 10.31
N ALA A 220 27.75 -6.64 9.16
CA ALA A 220 26.70 -7.59 8.81
C ALA A 220 26.85 -8.94 9.53
N SER A 221 28.07 -9.35 9.89
CA SER A 221 28.33 -10.65 10.50
C SER A 221 29.60 -10.69 11.34
N LYS A 222 29.44 -11.28 12.53
CA LYS A 222 30.55 -11.59 13.44
C LYS A 222 31.55 -12.59 12.83
N LYS A 223 31.08 -13.49 11.96
CA LYS A 223 31.94 -14.44 11.27
C LYS A 223 32.87 -13.73 10.29
N PHE A 224 32.34 -12.76 9.54
CA PHE A 224 33.15 -11.90 8.68
C PHE A 224 34.11 -11.03 9.50
N GLU A 225 33.66 -10.46 10.63
CA GLU A 225 34.53 -9.70 11.53
C GLU A 225 35.74 -10.52 11.99
N GLN A 226 35.53 -11.76 12.44
CA GLN A 226 36.60 -12.67 12.86
C GLN A 226 37.52 -13.02 11.69
N MET A 227 36.94 -13.47 10.56
CA MET A 227 37.68 -13.89 9.38
C MET A 227 38.57 -12.77 8.83
N LEU A 228 38.10 -11.52 8.84
CA LEU A 228 38.84 -10.37 8.33
C LEU A 228 39.90 -9.87 9.31
N CYS A 229 39.69 -10.02 10.62
CA CYS A 229 40.73 -9.78 11.62
C CYS A 229 41.91 -10.74 11.44
N ASP A 230 41.61 -12.02 11.23
CA ASP A 230 42.62 -13.08 11.13
C ASP A 230 43.38 -13.09 9.78
N ASN A 231 42.74 -12.61 8.70
CA ASN A 231 43.27 -12.66 7.33
C ASN A 231 43.56 -11.26 6.75
N SER A 232 44.30 -10.44 7.49
CA SER A 232 44.53 -9.05 7.13
C SER A 232 45.20 -8.94 5.74
N ASN A 233 44.47 -8.42 4.76
CA ASN A 233 44.90 -8.14 3.38
C ASN A 233 45.18 -9.36 2.46
N SER A 234 44.88 -10.58 2.86
CA SER A 234 44.96 -11.74 1.96
C SER A 234 43.65 -11.94 1.19
N PRO A 235 43.70 -12.29 -0.10
CA PRO A 235 42.50 -12.70 -0.82
C PRO A 235 41.84 -13.93 -0.18
N ILE A 236 40.52 -13.99 -0.23
CA ILE A 236 39.72 -15.05 0.38
C ILE A 236 39.17 -15.94 -0.73
N GLU A 237 39.52 -17.22 -0.70
CA GLU A 237 39.01 -18.20 -1.67
C GLU A 237 37.55 -18.57 -1.36
N ILE A 238 36.70 -18.59 -2.40
CA ILE A 238 35.27 -18.88 -2.29
C ILE A 238 34.92 -20.08 -3.16
N GLU A 239 34.47 -21.15 -2.53
CA GLU A 239 34.02 -22.40 -3.16
C GLU A 239 32.56 -22.35 -3.67
N PHE A 240 32.06 -21.15 -3.97
CA PHE A 240 30.71 -20.92 -4.48
C PHE A 240 30.78 -20.26 -5.85
N ARG A 241 29.72 -20.40 -6.64
CA ARG A 241 29.63 -19.64 -7.89
C ARG A 241 29.63 -18.14 -7.61
N GLN A 242 30.36 -17.41 -8.44
CA GLN A 242 30.54 -15.97 -8.31
C GLN A 242 29.22 -15.18 -8.28
N ASP A 243 28.23 -15.59 -9.09
CA ASP A 243 26.95 -14.92 -9.18
C ASP A 243 26.09 -15.11 -7.92
N ILE A 244 26.09 -16.32 -7.35
CA ILE A 244 25.43 -16.61 -6.06
C ILE A 244 26.08 -15.78 -4.96
N PHE A 245 27.42 -15.75 -4.92
CA PHE A 245 28.14 -14.99 -3.90
C PHE A 245 27.94 -13.47 -4.05
N LEU A 246 27.80 -12.97 -5.28
CA LEU A 246 27.48 -11.56 -5.53
C LEU A 246 26.10 -11.18 -4.96
N VAL A 247 25.08 -12.02 -5.16
CA VAL A 247 23.74 -11.80 -4.56
C VAL A 247 23.85 -11.81 -3.05
N PHE A 248 24.59 -12.76 -2.49
CA PHE A 248 24.82 -12.81 -1.05
C PHE A 248 25.45 -11.50 -0.55
N LEU A 249 26.48 -10.97 -1.20
CA LEU A 249 27.06 -9.66 -0.86
C LEU A 249 26.03 -8.52 -0.96
N GLN A 250 25.21 -8.50 -2.01
CA GLN A 250 24.15 -7.48 -2.16
C GLN A 250 23.15 -7.50 -1.00
N LEU A 251 22.78 -8.70 -0.52
CA LEU A 251 21.92 -8.87 0.65
C LEU A 251 22.59 -8.32 1.93
N LEU A 252 23.88 -8.58 2.13
CA LEU A 252 24.63 -8.03 3.27
C LEU A 252 24.68 -6.49 3.25
N TYR A 253 24.69 -5.93 2.05
CA TYR A 253 24.65 -4.48 1.86
C TYR A 253 23.26 -3.91 2.07
N GLY A 254 22.21 -4.73 2.22
CA GLY A 254 20.84 -4.30 2.49
C GLY A 254 19.93 -4.19 1.25
N GLN A 255 20.34 -4.78 0.11
CA GLN A 255 19.45 -4.95 -1.03
C GLN A 255 18.42 -6.05 -0.74
N SER A 256 17.19 -5.91 -1.23
CA SER A 256 16.18 -6.97 -1.10
C SER A 256 16.57 -8.21 -1.92
N LEU A 257 16.18 -9.39 -1.47
CA LEU A 257 16.42 -10.65 -2.18
C LEU A 257 15.85 -10.60 -3.60
N LYS A 258 14.64 -10.07 -3.74
CA LYS A 258 13.99 -9.90 -5.05
C LYS A 258 14.83 -9.04 -5.99
N ASP A 259 15.30 -7.88 -5.53
CA ASP A 259 16.05 -6.96 -6.37
C ASP A 259 17.46 -7.46 -6.69
N ALA A 260 18.07 -8.22 -5.79
CA ALA A 260 19.38 -8.82 -5.99
C ALA A 260 19.33 -10.02 -6.96
N ILE A 261 18.26 -10.80 -6.90
CA ILE A 261 18.07 -11.99 -7.74
C ILE A 261 17.65 -11.65 -9.18
N ASN A 262 16.74 -10.69 -9.37
CA ASN A 262 16.13 -10.38 -10.67
C ASN A 262 17.14 -10.16 -11.83
N PRO A 263 18.30 -9.50 -11.63
CA PRO A 263 19.28 -9.31 -12.70
C PRO A 263 20.02 -10.58 -13.10
N ILE A 264 20.07 -11.60 -12.22
CA ILE A 264 20.85 -12.83 -12.41
C ILE A 264 19.97 -13.97 -12.88
N LEU A 265 18.81 -14.13 -12.25
CA LEU A 265 17.81 -15.09 -12.67
C LEU A 265 16.99 -14.44 -13.79
N CYS A 266 17.50 -14.53 -15.02
CA CYS A 266 16.78 -14.07 -16.21
C CYS A 266 15.37 -14.68 -16.27
N LYS A 267 14.45 -13.97 -16.94
CA LYS A 267 13.02 -14.29 -17.08
C LYS A 267 12.83 -15.77 -17.47
N ALA A 268 11.75 -16.40 -17.01
CA ALA A 268 11.39 -17.79 -17.29
C ALA A 268 11.50 -18.21 -18.79
N SER A 269 11.50 -17.26 -19.72
CA SER A 269 11.76 -17.44 -21.16
C SER A 269 13.14 -18.01 -21.52
N ASP A 270 14.13 -17.90 -20.64
CA ASP A 270 15.50 -18.36 -20.91
C ASP A 270 15.68 -19.87 -20.61
N PHE A 271 14.66 -20.50 -20.04
CA PHE A 271 14.63 -21.93 -19.76
C PHE A 271 13.65 -22.62 -20.71
N GLU A 272 14.06 -23.77 -21.24
CA GLU A 272 13.23 -24.55 -22.17
C GLU A 272 11.91 -25.02 -21.54
N THR A 273 11.87 -25.15 -20.21
CA THR A 273 10.67 -25.56 -19.45
C THR A 273 10.61 -24.88 -18.08
N GLU A 274 9.39 -24.69 -17.58
CA GLU A 274 9.10 -24.17 -16.23
C GLU A 274 9.75 -25.00 -15.12
N GLN A 275 9.74 -26.34 -15.27
CA GLN A 275 10.37 -27.26 -14.32
C GLN A 275 11.89 -27.10 -14.22
N LYS A 276 12.58 -26.78 -15.33
CA LYS A 276 14.02 -26.50 -15.32
C LYS A 276 14.32 -25.19 -14.61
N PHE A 277 13.47 -24.17 -14.80
CA PHE A 277 13.57 -22.91 -14.07
C PHE A 277 13.36 -23.13 -12.57
N GLU A 278 12.31 -23.83 -12.15
CA GLU A 278 12.04 -24.11 -10.73
C GLU A 278 13.18 -24.86 -10.06
N THR A 279 13.73 -25.89 -10.75
CA THR A 279 14.87 -26.67 -10.24
C THR A 279 16.12 -25.80 -10.07
N TYR A 280 16.37 -24.91 -11.02
CA TYR A 280 17.49 -23.98 -10.95
C TYR A 280 17.29 -22.95 -9.83
N TYR A 281 16.10 -22.37 -9.74
CA TYR A 281 15.71 -21.38 -8.73
C TYR A 281 15.85 -21.93 -7.31
N ILE A 282 15.32 -23.13 -7.06
CA ILE A 282 15.42 -23.73 -5.72
C ILE A 282 16.86 -24.11 -5.37
N SER A 283 17.65 -24.60 -6.32
CA SER A 283 19.08 -24.86 -6.09
C SER A 283 19.83 -23.57 -5.74
N PHE A 284 19.51 -22.47 -6.42
CA PHE A 284 20.08 -21.16 -6.16
C PHE A 284 19.76 -20.67 -4.74
N LEU A 285 18.50 -20.79 -4.31
CA LEU A 285 18.09 -20.43 -2.94
C LEU A 285 18.76 -21.31 -1.88
N ILE A 286 18.93 -22.61 -2.14
CA ILE A 286 19.64 -23.52 -1.22
C ILE A 286 21.11 -23.10 -1.06
N ASP A 287 21.78 -22.69 -2.12
CA ASP A 287 23.18 -22.24 -2.03
C ASP A 287 23.30 -20.88 -1.32
N LEU A 288 22.33 -19.97 -1.50
CA LEU A 288 22.23 -18.75 -0.68
C LEU A 288 21.99 -19.07 0.81
N LEU A 289 21.13 -20.06 1.09
CA LEU A 289 20.87 -20.53 2.45
C LEU A 289 22.17 -21.04 3.10
N LYS A 290 22.95 -21.86 2.38
CA LYS A 290 24.27 -22.32 2.83
C LYS A 290 25.21 -21.17 3.15
N LEU A 291 25.31 -20.16 2.29
CA LEU A 291 26.14 -18.97 2.54
C LEU A 291 25.68 -18.24 3.80
N SER A 292 24.37 -18.04 3.97
CA SER A 292 23.83 -17.37 5.16
C SER A 292 24.13 -18.13 6.46
N VAL A 293 24.21 -19.46 6.40
CA VAL A 293 24.59 -20.33 7.52
C VAL A 293 26.10 -20.27 7.77
N ILE A 294 26.93 -20.44 6.73
CA ILE A 294 28.40 -20.43 6.82
C ILE A 294 28.92 -19.13 7.43
N TYR A 295 28.33 -18.01 7.01
CA TYR A 295 28.71 -16.68 7.46
C TYR A 295 27.83 -16.15 8.59
N GLU A 296 26.96 -16.98 9.18
CA GLU A 296 26.18 -16.65 10.38
C GLU A 296 25.37 -15.34 10.26
N VAL A 297 24.57 -15.20 9.19
CA VAL A 297 23.83 -13.96 8.89
C VAL A 297 22.32 -14.18 8.97
N ASP A 298 21.70 -13.76 10.07
CA ASP A 298 20.29 -14.07 10.36
C ASP A 298 19.28 -13.34 9.47
N SER A 299 19.47 -12.04 9.21
CA SER A 299 18.46 -11.25 8.48
C SER A 299 18.28 -11.72 7.02
N PRO A 300 19.34 -11.89 6.20
CA PRO A 300 19.20 -12.47 4.88
C PRO A 300 18.70 -13.92 4.93
N ARG A 301 19.11 -14.71 5.94
CA ARG A 301 18.67 -16.10 6.09
C ARG A 301 17.15 -16.19 6.18
N ILE A 302 16.53 -15.35 7.01
CA ILE A 302 15.06 -15.32 7.16
C ILE A 302 14.38 -15.02 5.82
N GLU A 303 14.87 -14.04 5.06
CA GLU A 303 14.29 -13.69 3.76
C GLU A 303 14.44 -14.82 2.73
N ILE A 304 15.56 -15.56 2.76
CA ILE A 304 15.79 -16.74 1.90
C ILE A 304 14.88 -17.89 2.31
N GLU A 305 14.72 -18.15 3.61
CA GLU A 305 13.80 -19.18 4.12
C GLU A 305 12.35 -18.90 3.69
N ASP A 306 11.91 -17.64 3.77
CA ASP A 306 10.58 -17.23 3.32
C ASP A 306 10.43 -17.45 1.81
N ALA A 307 11.43 -17.12 1.00
CA ALA A 307 11.42 -17.39 -0.44
C ALA A 307 11.37 -18.89 -0.79
N ILE A 308 12.03 -19.76 0.00
CA ILE A 308 11.98 -21.22 -0.16
C ILE A 308 10.56 -21.74 0.13
N ILE A 309 9.94 -21.25 1.20
CA ILE A 309 8.56 -21.58 1.59
C ILE A 309 7.58 -21.15 0.51
N GLU A 310 7.71 -19.92 0.02
CA GLU A 310 6.84 -19.34 -1.00
C GLU A 310 6.96 -20.03 -2.36
N CYS A 311 8.13 -20.59 -2.70
CA CYS A 311 8.31 -21.29 -3.98
C CYS A 311 7.40 -22.52 -4.13
N GLN A 312 7.01 -23.17 -3.03
CA GLN A 312 6.20 -24.41 -3.01
C GLN A 312 6.76 -25.57 -3.87
N CYS A 313 7.99 -25.44 -4.36
CA CYS A 313 8.64 -26.28 -5.36
C CYS A 313 9.65 -27.28 -4.75
N VAL A 314 9.60 -27.49 -3.42
CA VAL A 314 10.58 -28.29 -2.69
C VAL A 314 10.29 -29.78 -2.83
N SER A 315 11.13 -30.48 -3.59
CA SER A 315 11.15 -31.95 -3.63
C SER A 315 11.77 -32.54 -2.37
N VAL A 316 11.50 -33.83 -2.09
CA VAL A 316 12.10 -34.55 -0.95
C VAL A 316 13.63 -34.55 -1.00
N HIS A 317 14.22 -34.60 -2.21
CA HIS A 317 15.66 -34.51 -2.40
C HIS A 317 16.22 -33.12 -2.02
N ASN A 318 15.54 -32.05 -2.44
CA ASN A 318 15.93 -30.68 -2.07
C ASN A 318 15.73 -30.43 -0.56
N LEU A 319 14.69 -31.02 0.02
CA LEU A 319 14.46 -30.98 1.47
C LEU A 319 15.62 -31.61 2.25
N CYS A 320 16.18 -32.73 1.78
CA CYS A 320 17.35 -33.35 2.42
C CYS A 320 18.56 -32.38 2.45
N LYS A 321 18.83 -31.69 1.33
CA LYS A 321 19.91 -30.69 1.25
C LYS A 321 19.68 -29.49 2.20
N ILE A 322 18.43 -29.04 2.30
CA ILE A 322 18.04 -27.97 3.24
C ILE A 322 18.27 -28.43 4.68
N LEU A 323 17.78 -29.62 5.05
CA LEU A 323 17.92 -30.14 6.41
C LEU A 323 19.38 -30.37 6.81
N GLU A 324 20.19 -30.88 5.88
CA GLU A 324 21.63 -31.03 6.07
C GLU A 324 22.31 -29.69 6.33
N CYS A 325 21.99 -28.67 5.54
CA CYS A 325 22.51 -27.31 5.70
C CYS A 325 22.20 -26.72 7.09
N LEU A 326 21.01 -27.01 7.63
CA LEU A 326 20.50 -26.42 8.86
C LEU A 326 20.95 -27.15 10.14
N GLU A 327 21.52 -28.36 10.01
CA GLU A 327 21.84 -29.25 11.14
C GLU A 327 22.74 -28.62 12.21
N ARG A 328 23.60 -27.66 11.84
CA ARG A 328 24.60 -27.06 12.75
C ARG A 328 24.26 -25.66 13.28
N PHE A 329 23.28 -24.97 12.70
CA PHE A 329 23.10 -23.52 12.92
C PHE A 329 21.66 -23.02 12.93
N ASP A 330 20.65 -23.89 12.74
CA ASP A 330 19.26 -23.47 12.79
C ASP A 330 18.68 -23.49 14.21
N VAL A 331 18.88 -22.41 14.95
CA VAL A 331 18.32 -22.25 16.32
C VAL A 331 16.79 -22.15 16.28
N GLN A 332 16.21 -21.60 15.21
CA GLN A 332 14.79 -21.31 15.13
C GLN A 332 13.97 -22.46 14.52
N GLN A 333 14.63 -23.40 13.83
CA GLN A 333 14.04 -24.59 13.23
C GLN A 333 12.89 -24.25 12.26
N ARG A 334 12.93 -23.06 11.61
CA ARG A 334 11.79 -22.49 10.85
C ARG A 334 11.37 -23.39 9.70
N LEU A 335 12.29 -23.68 8.79
CA LEU A 335 12.03 -24.56 7.64
C LEU A 335 11.69 -25.98 8.10
N ARG A 336 12.34 -26.49 9.15
CA ARG A 336 12.04 -27.82 9.70
C ARG A 336 10.63 -27.93 10.26
N ASN A 337 10.17 -26.88 10.96
CA ASN A 337 8.82 -26.79 11.49
C ASN A 337 7.79 -26.67 10.37
N PHE A 338 8.07 -25.87 9.34
CA PHE A 338 7.18 -25.71 8.18
C PHE A 338 6.99 -27.03 7.42
N TYR A 339 8.08 -27.74 7.14
CA TYR A 339 8.04 -29.03 6.43
C TYR A 339 7.82 -30.24 7.33
N LYS A 340 7.46 -30.06 8.61
CA LYS A 340 7.34 -31.15 9.60
C LYS A 340 6.49 -32.32 9.10
N GLN A 341 5.31 -32.06 8.55
CA GLN A 341 4.43 -33.12 8.04
C GLN A 341 5.07 -33.88 6.87
N LEU A 342 5.75 -33.18 5.96
CA LEU A 342 6.43 -33.80 4.83
C LEU A 342 7.60 -34.66 5.29
N ILE A 343 8.32 -34.23 6.34
CA ILE A 343 9.39 -34.99 6.98
C ILE A 343 8.83 -36.28 7.61
N GLU A 344 7.76 -36.17 8.40
CA GLU A 344 7.13 -37.32 9.06
C GLU A 344 6.61 -38.36 8.06
N LEU A 345 6.02 -37.91 6.94
CA LEU A 345 5.50 -38.80 5.90
C LEU A 345 6.60 -39.52 5.09
N ASN A 346 7.83 -39.02 5.07
CA ASN A 346 8.94 -39.55 4.26
C ASN A 346 10.17 -39.91 5.10
N GLU A 347 9.98 -40.16 6.41
CA GLU A 347 11.07 -40.28 7.39
C GLU A 347 12.14 -41.31 7.00
N SER A 348 11.73 -42.52 6.58
CA SER A 348 12.66 -43.59 6.20
C SER A 348 13.53 -43.20 5.00
N PHE A 349 12.92 -42.61 3.98
CA PHE A 349 13.61 -42.18 2.75
C PHE A 349 14.54 -40.99 3.00
N ILE A 350 14.12 -40.02 3.83
CA ILE A 350 14.94 -38.87 4.21
C ILE A 350 16.17 -39.32 4.99
N ASN A 351 16.01 -40.22 5.96
CA ASN A 351 17.11 -40.73 6.77
C ASN A 351 18.15 -41.50 5.91
N GLU A 352 17.69 -42.26 4.92
CA GLU A 352 18.55 -42.94 3.95
C GLU A 352 19.35 -41.93 3.10
N GLN A 353 18.67 -40.96 2.48
CA GLN A 353 19.32 -39.90 1.67
C GLN A 353 20.32 -39.06 2.47
N LEU A 354 19.99 -38.67 3.69
CA LEU A 354 20.89 -37.91 4.56
C LEU A 354 22.14 -38.73 4.93
N SER A 355 22.00 -40.03 5.16
CA SER A 355 23.12 -40.93 5.43
C SER A 355 24.06 -41.03 4.22
N GLU A 356 23.50 -41.13 3.01
CA GLU A 356 24.27 -41.16 1.76
C GLU A 356 25.03 -39.85 1.53
N LEU A 357 24.36 -38.71 1.64
CA LEU A 357 24.97 -37.36 1.50
C LEU A 357 26.16 -37.18 2.45
N ARG A 358 25.99 -37.54 3.73
CA ARG A 358 27.06 -37.46 4.74
C ARG A 358 28.24 -38.36 4.40
N THR A 359 27.97 -39.55 3.85
CA THR A 359 29.01 -40.50 3.46
C THR A 359 29.79 -39.99 2.26
N GLU A 360 29.12 -39.38 1.28
CA GLU A 360 29.75 -38.79 0.10
C GLU A 360 30.64 -37.59 0.46
N ILE A 361 30.15 -36.68 1.31
CA ILE A 361 30.91 -35.53 1.80
C ILE A 361 32.14 -35.97 2.61
N SER A 362 31.99 -36.99 3.46
CA SER A 362 33.11 -37.55 4.22
C SER A 362 34.18 -38.14 3.29
N ARG A 363 33.77 -38.86 2.23
CA ARG A 363 34.70 -39.39 1.21
C ARG A 363 35.40 -38.29 0.42
N MET A 364 34.67 -37.26 -0.01
CA MET A 364 35.25 -36.10 -0.71
C MET A 364 36.25 -35.35 0.17
N SER A 365 35.92 -35.15 1.44
CA SER A 365 36.81 -34.48 2.40
C SER A 365 38.13 -35.25 2.60
N GLN A 366 38.09 -36.58 2.62
CA GLN A 366 39.28 -37.44 2.71
C GLN A 366 40.12 -37.42 1.42
N LEU A 367 39.48 -37.36 0.25
CA LEU A 367 40.13 -37.23 -1.06
C LEU A 367 40.87 -35.89 -1.22
N VAL A 368 40.26 -34.77 -0.83
CA VAL A 368 40.92 -33.45 -0.87
C VAL A 368 42.14 -33.42 0.07
N HIS A 369 42.04 -34.05 1.24
CA HIS A 369 43.15 -34.10 2.20
C HIS A 369 44.29 -35.05 1.79
N SER A 370 44.05 -35.98 0.86
CA SER A 370 45.06 -36.90 0.33
C SER A 370 45.74 -36.39 -0.95
N ILE A 371 45.12 -35.44 -1.65
CA ILE A 371 45.69 -34.74 -2.82
C ILE A 371 46.59 -33.57 -2.39
N ASN A 372 46.33 -32.95 -1.24
CA ASN A 372 47.11 -31.82 -0.69
C ASN A 372 48.29 -32.25 0.23
N LYS A 373 48.78 -33.49 0.07
CA LYS A 373 49.94 -34.07 0.77
C LYS A 373 50.99 -34.48 -0.24
#